data_AF-A0A4Y6V463-F1
#
_entry.id   AF-A0A4Y6V463-F1
#
_cell.length_a   1.000
_cell.length_b   1.000
_cell.length_c   1.000
_cell.angle_alpha   90.00
_cell.angle_beta   90.00
_cell.angle_gamma   90.00
#
_symmetry.space_group_name_H-M   'P 1'
#
loop_
_entity.id
_entity.type
_entity.pdbx_description
1 polymer ?
#
loop_
_entity_poly.entity_id
_entity_poly.type
_entity_poly.pdbx_seq_one_letter_code
_entity_poly.pdbx_strand_id
1 'polypeptide(L)'
;MSDQTTFLAPERAAERASSSEQRTMRVLLAGPRGFCAGVDRAIRVVEEALRRYGAPVYVRHEIVHNRTVVEGLEAKGAIFVEELDEVPADGHVVFSAHGVPKSVPAEAERRNLLYLDATCPLVSKVHREAERHFAGGGPDQRHILMIGHAGHPEVVGTMGQLPQGAVTLINDAEEARSVQPADPSRLAFITQTTLSVDDTAEIVDILRSRFPEIEGPRREDICYATTNRQEAVKAIAPESDLVIVIGSPNSSNSQRLREVAERSGARRALLVPKLADLDWSVLEGVETLGISAGASAPEALVQEMVVALSEHFVLKIEERIVKKENVNFRLPGPLATEAG
;
A
#
# COMPACT_ATOMS: atom_id res chain seq x y z
N MET A 1 -22.63 20.57 5.42
CA MET A 1 -23.58 20.14 6.45
C MET A 1 -22.99 18.89 7.07
N SER A 2 -22.74 18.95 8.36
CA SER A 2 -22.01 17.99 9.17
C SER A 2 -22.83 16.72 9.38
N ASP A 3 -22.42 15.61 8.76
CA ASP A 3 -22.94 14.29 9.09
C ASP A 3 -22.12 13.73 10.26
N GLN A 4 -22.68 13.84 11.46
CA GLN A 4 -22.21 13.12 12.64
C GLN A 4 -22.84 11.74 12.60
N THR A 5 -22.08 10.74 12.16
CA THR A 5 -22.49 9.34 12.29
C THR A 5 -22.21 8.91 13.72
N THR A 6 -23.28 8.89 14.53
CA THR A 6 -23.27 8.50 15.94
C THR A 6 -23.02 7.00 16.06
N PHE A 7 -22.04 6.62 16.88
CA PHE A 7 -21.80 5.23 17.28
C PHE A 7 -23.01 4.69 18.05
N LEU A 8 -23.68 3.67 17.52
CA LEU A 8 -24.71 2.92 18.23
C LEU A 8 -24.10 1.59 18.71
N ALA A 9 -24.01 1.43 20.03
CA ALA A 9 -23.69 0.16 20.66
C ALA A 9 -24.87 -0.82 20.52
N PRO A 10 -24.65 -2.12 20.28
CA PRO A 10 -25.75 -3.09 20.20
C PRO A 10 -26.29 -3.45 21.60
N GLU A 11 -27.62 -3.42 21.74
CA GLU A 11 -28.32 -3.92 22.92
C GLU A 11 -28.44 -5.46 22.89
N ARG A 12 -27.74 -6.08 23.86
CA ARG A 12 -27.93 -7.38 24.54
C ARG A 12 -28.74 -8.48 23.86
N ALA A 13 -28.06 -9.60 23.60
CA ALA A 13 -28.62 -10.94 23.80
C ALA A 13 -28.04 -11.54 25.09
N ALA A 14 -28.90 -11.95 26.01
CA ALA A 14 -28.54 -12.57 27.28
C ALA A 14 -28.62 -14.10 27.17
N GLU A 15 -27.54 -14.80 27.54
CA GLU A 15 -27.49 -15.91 28.51
C GLU A 15 -26.25 -16.79 28.28
N ARG A 16 -25.17 -16.53 29.03
CA ARG A 16 -24.28 -17.58 29.58
C ARG A 16 -23.75 -17.13 30.93
N ALA A 17 -23.89 -18.02 31.92
CA ALA A 17 -23.39 -17.84 33.27
C ALA A 17 -21.93 -18.31 33.39
N SER A 18 -21.04 -17.41 33.80
CA SER A 18 -19.94 -17.62 34.75
C SER A 18 -19.14 -16.32 34.85
N SER A 19 -19.23 -15.66 35.99
CA SER A 19 -18.62 -14.35 36.29
C SER A 19 -17.09 -14.42 36.44
N SER A 20 -16.37 -14.41 35.33
CA SER A 20 -15.11 -13.64 35.31
C SER A 20 -15.50 -12.22 34.92
N GLU A 21 -15.21 -11.22 35.75
CA GLU A 21 -15.30 -9.82 35.34
C GLU A 21 -14.53 -9.68 34.02
N GLN A 22 -15.23 -9.40 32.92
CA GLN A 22 -14.58 -9.23 31.62
C GLN A 22 -13.56 -8.10 31.75
N ARG A 23 -12.29 -8.44 31.53
CA ARG A 23 -11.18 -7.52 31.68
C ARG A 23 -11.39 -6.30 30.77
N THR A 24 -11.15 -5.11 31.30
CA THR A 24 -11.15 -3.88 30.49
C THR A 24 -9.88 -3.83 29.64
N MET A 25 -10.01 -3.54 28.35
CA MET A 25 -8.90 -3.31 27.43
C MET A 25 -9.05 -1.92 26.82
N ARG A 26 -7.97 -1.14 26.84
CA ARG A 26 -7.89 0.12 26.12
C ARG A 26 -7.48 -0.17 24.67
N VAL A 27 -8.21 0.38 23.71
CA VAL A 27 -7.94 0.20 22.28
C VAL A 27 -7.65 1.55 21.65
N LEU A 28 -6.46 1.70 21.07
CA LEU A 28 -6.04 2.89 20.33
C LEU A 28 -6.13 2.63 18.83
N LEU A 29 -7.09 3.27 18.15
CA LEU A 29 -7.21 3.19 16.70
C LEU A 29 -6.38 4.28 16.03
N ALA A 30 -5.41 3.90 15.21
CA ALA A 30 -4.63 4.83 14.41
C ALA A 30 -5.48 5.46 13.29
N GLY A 31 -5.41 6.78 13.12
CA GLY A 31 -6.05 7.49 12.01
C GLY A 31 -5.07 8.44 11.30
N PRO A 32 -4.87 8.33 9.97
CA PRO A 32 -5.58 7.46 9.03
C PRO A 32 -5.08 6.00 9.05
N ARG A 33 -5.95 5.08 8.59
CA ARG A 33 -5.69 3.64 8.41
C ARG A 33 -6.49 3.12 7.21
N GLY A 34 -6.20 1.90 6.76
CA GLY A 34 -6.99 1.22 5.72
C GLY A 34 -6.81 1.85 4.34
N PHE A 35 -7.80 1.73 3.45
CA PHE A 35 -7.72 2.13 2.04
C PHE A 35 -7.20 3.54 1.78
N CYS A 36 -6.30 3.67 0.80
CA CYS A 36 -5.90 4.95 0.23
C CYS A 36 -6.63 5.22 -1.11
N ALA A 37 -6.53 6.45 -1.63
CA ALA A 37 -7.20 6.84 -2.88
C ALA A 37 -6.74 6.01 -4.10
N GLY A 38 -5.49 5.56 -4.11
CA GLY A 38 -4.96 4.70 -5.19
C GLY A 38 -5.58 3.31 -5.18
N VAL A 39 -5.72 2.71 -3.99
CA VAL A 39 -6.34 1.40 -3.79
C VAL A 39 -7.83 1.44 -4.10
N ASP A 40 -8.56 2.43 -3.57
CA ASP A 40 -10.00 2.61 -3.88
C ASP A 40 -10.23 2.71 -5.39
N ARG A 41 -9.46 3.56 -6.08
CA ARG A 41 -9.51 3.68 -7.54
C ARG A 41 -9.27 2.35 -8.22
N ALA A 42 -8.24 1.60 -7.83
CA ALA A 42 -7.86 0.37 -8.52
C ALA A 42 -8.93 -0.73 -8.40
N ILE A 43 -9.51 -0.88 -7.21
CA ILE A 43 -10.63 -1.81 -6.97
C ILE A 43 -11.82 -1.41 -7.86
N ARG A 44 -12.18 -0.12 -7.86
CA ARG A 44 -13.29 0.40 -8.67
C ARG A 44 -13.06 0.21 -10.17
N VAL A 45 -11.82 0.25 -10.67
CA VAL A 45 -11.52 -0.06 -12.07
C VAL A 45 -11.91 -1.49 -12.42
N VAL A 46 -11.59 -2.46 -11.56
CA VAL A 46 -11.94 -3.87 -11.80
C VAL A 46 -13.45 -4.07 -11.69
N GLU A 47 -14.10 -3.51 -10.67
CA GLU A 47 -15.55 -3.63 -10.49
C GLU A 47 -16.32 -3.02 -11.66
N GLU A 48 -15.88 -1.85 -12.15
CA GLU A 48 -16.49 -1.16 -13.27
C GLU A 48 -16.21 -1.88 -14.60
N ALA A 49 -15.02 -2.48 -14.76
CA ALA A 49 -14.73 -3.35 -15.90
C ALA A 49 -15.65 -4.57 -15.91
N LEU A 50 -15.85 -5.24 -14.77
CA LEU A 50 -16.78 -6.37 -14.64
C LEU A 50 -18.22 -5.95 -14.94
N ARG A 51 -18.65 -4.79 -14.46
CA ARG A 51 -19.99 -4.25 -14.72
C ARG A 51 -20.22 -3.98 -16.21
N ARG A 52 -19.23 -3.40 -16.89
CA ARG A 52 -19.35 -2.96 -18.28
C ARG A 52 -19.10 -4.05 -19.32
N TYR A 53 -18.13 -4.92 -19.07
CA TYR A 53 -17.66 -5.92 -20.03
C TYR A 53 -18.09 -7.35 -19.69
N GLY A 54 -18.63 -7.57 -18.48
CA GLY A 54 -19.00 -8.90 -17.98
C GLY A 54 -17.78 -9.70 -17.52
N ALA A 55 -18.05 -10.85 -16.89
CA ALA A 55 -17.00 -11.80 -16.51
C ALA A 55 -16.62 -12.72 -17.70
N PRO A 56 -15.32 -13.10 -17.84
CA PRO A 56 -14.21 -12.73 -16.96
C PRO A 56 -13.54 -11.39 -17.32
N VAL A 57 -13.02 -10.71 -16.30
CA VAL A 57 -12.02 -9.63 -16.45
C VAL A 57 -10.69 -10.13 -15.91
N TYR A 58 -9.63 -10.07 -16.71
CA TYR A 58 -8.30 -10.52 -16.33
C TYR A 58 -7.54 -9.38 -15.67
N VAL A 59 -6.88 -9.65 -14.55
CA VAL A 59 -6.06 -8.66 -13.84
C VAL A 59 -4.64 -9.16 -13.77
N ARG A 60 -3.69 -8.38 -14.30
CA ARG A 60 -2.27 -8.76 -14.27
C ARG A 60 -1.69 -8.49 -12.89
N HIS A 61 -1.28 -9.55 -12.21
CA HIS A 61 -0.96 -9.66 -10.78
C HIS A 61 -2.16 -9.25 -9.88
N GLU A 62 -2.03 -9.44 -8.57
CA GLU A 62 -3.01 -8.92 -7.61
C GLU A 62 -3.24 -7.41 -7.82
N ILE A 63 -4.52 -6.98 -7.86
CA ILE A 63 -4.89 -5.57 -8.08
C ILE A 63 -4.27 -4.66 -7.01
N VAL A 64 -4.24 -5.18 -5.77
CA VAL A 64 -3.60 -4.65 -4.57
C VAL A 64 -3.16 -5.85 -3.71
N HIS A 65 -2.11 -5.70 -2.90
CA HIS A 65 -1.66 -6.76 -1.98
C HIS A 65 -2.57 -6.89 -0.75
N ASN A 66 -3.76 -7.46 -0.95
CA ASN A 66 -4.69 -7.86 0.11
C ASN A 66 -5.56 -9.04 -0.33
N ARG A 67 -5.40 -10.17 0.36
CA ARG A 67 -6.09 -11.42 0.01
C ARG A 67 -7.62 -11.29 0.03
N THR A 68 -8.20 -10.62 1.02
CA THR A 68 -9.65 -10.43 1.13
C THR A 68 -10.21 -9.63 -0.06
N VAL A 69 -9.47 -8.62 -0.52
CA VAL A 69 -9.85 -7.85 -1.72
C VAL A 69 -9.76 -8.70 -2.98
N VAL A 70 -8.69 -9.47 -3.15
CA VAL A 70 -8.49 -10.38 -4.29
C VAL A 70 -9.61 -11.40 -4.36
N GLU A 71 -9.87 -12.14 -3.28
CA GLU A 71 -10.93 -13.15 -3.20
C GLU A 71 -12.32 -12.54 -3.45
N GLY A 72 -12.56 -11.33 -2.96
CA GLY A 72 -13.81 -10.59 -3.20
C GLY A 72 -14.03 -10.21 -4.66
N LEU A 73 -12.96 -9.97 -5.43
CA LEU A 73 -13.04 -9.69 -6.86
C LEU A 73 -13.11 -10.98 -7.69
N GLU A 74 -12.41 -12.04 -7.29
CA GLU A 74 -12.54 -13.38 -7.88
C GLU A 74 -13.99 -13.88 -7.82
N ALA A 75 -14.63 -13.72 -6.65
CA ALA A 75 -16.03 -14.05 -6.47
C ALA A 75 -16.99 -13.25 -7.38
N LYS A 76 -16.56 -12.09 -7.89
CA LYS A 76 -17.31 -11.28 -8.86
C LYS A 76 -16.97 -11.60 -10.32
N GLY A 77 -16.00 -12.49 -10.57
CA GLY A 77 -15.60 -12.92 -11.91
C GLY A 77 -14.29 -12.32 -12.43
N ALA A 78 -13.48 -11.68 -11.57
CA ALA A 78 -12.10 -11.35 -11.94
C ALA A 78 -11.22 -12.62 -11.97
N ILE A 79 -10.25 -12.67 -12.88
CA ILE A 79 -9.24 -13.73 -12.95
C ILE A 79 -7.85 -13.07 -12.86
N PHE A 80 -7.09 -13.41 -11.83
CA PHE A 80 -5.74 -12.91 -11.66
C PHE A 80 -4.74 -13.78 -12.43
N VAL A 81 -3.89 -13.17 -13.24
CA VAL A 81 -2.87 -13.82 -14.07
C VAL A 81 -1.50 -13.20 -13.81
N GLU A 82 -0.42 -13.95 -14.02
CA GLU A 82 0.93 -13.42 -13.89
C GLU A 82 1.33 -12.67 -15.17
N GLU A 83 1.08 -13.28 -16.32
CA GLU A 83 1.47 -12.74 -17.62
C GLU A 83 0.31 -12.68 -18.62
N LEU A 84 0.51 -11.88 -19.66
CA LEU A 84 -0.55 -11.64 -20.63
C LEU A 84 -0.86 -12.88 -21.47
N ASP A 85 0.10 -13.77 -21.74
CA ASP A 85 -0.08 -15.00 -22.52
C ASP A 85 -1.15 -15.95 -21.95
N GLU A 86 -1.46 -15.84 -20.67
CA GLU A 86 -2.57 -16.53 -19.99
C GLU A 86 -3.96 -15.96 -20.35
N VAL A 87 -4.02 -14.75 -20.90
CA VAL A 87 -5.26 -14.06 -21.29
C VAL A 87 -5.70 -14.51 -22.69
N PRO A 88 -6.98 -14.85 -22.93
CA PRO A 88 -7.49 -15.16 -24.26
C PRO A 88 -7.47 -13.93 -25.18
N ALA A 89 -7.51 -14.13 -26.50
CA ALA A 89 -7.36 -13.06 -27.49
C ALA A 89 -8.44 -11.95 -27.43
N ASP A 90 -9.62 -12.27 -26.90
CA ASP A 90 -10.76 -11.37 -26.69
C ASP A 90 -10.91 -10.92 -25.22
N GLY A 91 -9.93 -11.22 -24.37
CA GLY A 91 -9.97 -10.90 -22.95
C GLY A 91 -9.81 -9.40 -22.66
N HIS A 92 -10.51 -8.93 -21.62
CA HIS A 92 -10.35 -7.59 -21.06
C HIS A 92 -9.33 -7.64 -19.93
N VAL A 93 -8.31 -6.76 -19.98
CA VAL A 93 -7.20 -6.76 -19.04
C VAL A 93 -7.21 -5.51 -18.16
N VAL A 94 -6.86 -5.66 -16.89
CA VAL A 94 -6.58 -4.56 -15.97
C VAL A 94 -5.16 -4.70 -15.45
N PHE A 95 -4.36 -3.64 -15.53
CA PHE A 95 -3.04 -3.58 -14.88
C PHE A 95 -3.18 -3.13 -13.43
N SER A 96 -2.44 -3.75 -12.52
CA SER A 96 -2.56 -3.50 -11.08
C SER A 96 -2.19 -2.07 -10.66
N ALA A 97 -2.54 -1.70 -9.41
CA ALA A 97 -2.23 -0.37 -8.86
C ALA A 97 -0.73 -0.05 -8.77
N HIS A 98 0.11 -1.09 -8.78
CA HIS A 98 1.55 -1.01 -8.60
C HIS A 98 2.31 -0.52 -9.84
N GLY A 99 1.66 -0.45 -11.01
CA GLY A 99 2.33 -0.12 -12.26
C GLY A 99 2.97 -1.32 -12.95
N VAL A 100 3.19 -1.19 -14.25
CA VAL A 100 3.79 -2.22 -15.10
C VAL A 100 4.92 -1.66 -15.96
N PRO A 101 5.91 -2.47 -16.35
CA PRO A 101 6.93 -2.09 -17.33
C PRO A 101 6.32 -1.67 -18.67
N LYS A 102 7.03 -0.88 -19.48
CA LYS A 102 6.57 -0.49 -20.84
C LYS A 102 6.35 -1.68 -21.78
N SER A 103 7.02 -2.80 -21.53
CA SER A 103 6.82 -4.03 -22.28
C SER A 103 5.40 -4.59 -22.15
N VAL A 104 4.71 -4.35 -21.03
CA VAL A 104 3.39 -4.94 -20.76
C VAL A 104 2.28 -4.25 -21.58
N PRO A 105 2.12 -2.90 -21.59
CA PRO A 105 1.19 -2.25 -22.51
C PRO A 105 1.52 -2.53 -23.98
N ALA A 106 2.81 -2.55 -24.35
CA ALA A 106 3.23 -2.86 -25.71
C ALA A 106 2.82 -4.28 -26.14
N GLU A 107 2.89 -5.25 -25.22
CA GLU A 107 2.44 -6.63 -25.46
C GLU A 107 0.91 -6.71 -25.57
N ALA A 108 0.16 -6.00 -24.73
CA ALA A 108 -1.30 -5.91 -24.85
C ALA A 108 -1.71 -5.33 -26.22
N GLU A 109 -1.04 -4.27 -26.68
CA GLU A 109 -1.26 -3.66 -27.99
C GLU A 109 -0.90 -4.61 -29.13
N ARG A 110 0.26 -5.28 -29.06
CA ARG A 110 0.69 -6.30 -30.05
C ARG A 110 -0.36 -7.41 -30.20
N ARG A 111 -1.02 -7.78 -29.09
CA ARG A 111 -2.05 -8.81 -29.05
C ARG A 111 -3.47 -8.29 -29.31
N ASN A 112 -3.65 -7.00 -29.52
CA ASN A 112 -4.95 -6.34 -29.64
C ASN A 112 -5.89 -6.58 -28.44
N LEU A 113 -5.33 -6.71 -27.23
CA LEU A 113 -6.10 -6.84 -25.99
C LEU A 113 -6.65 -5.47 -25.57
N LEU A 114 -7.92 -5.42 -25.16
CA LEU A 114 -8.46 -4.25 -24.49
C LEU A 114 -7.91 -4.20 -23.07
N TYR A 115 -7.17 -3.14 -22.73
CA TYR A 115 -6.61 -3.00 -21.39
C TYR A 115 -7.02 -1.69 -20.70
N LEU A 116 -7.08 -1.74 -19.37
CA LEU A 116 -7.34 -0.61 -18.49
C LEU A 116 -6.19 -0.46 -17.49
N ASP A 117 -5.64 0.74 -17.37
CA ASP A 117 -4.54 1.01 -16.47
C ASP A 117 -5.03 1.50 -15.09
N ALA A 118 -5.01 0.59 -14.10
CA ALA A 118 -5.35 0.91 -12.72
C ALA A 118 -4.16 1.44 -11.90
N THR A 119 -2.99 1.64 -12.51
CA THR A 119 -1.80 2.20 -11.85
C THR A 119 -2.16 3.43 -11.03
N CYS A 120 -1.71 3.47 -9.77
CA CYS A 120 -1.92 4.62 -8.91
C CYS A 120 -1.30 5.88 -9.54
N PRO A 121 -2.00 7.01 -9.62
CA PRO A 121 -1.42 8.23 -10.19
C PRO A 121 -0.12 8.70 -9.52
N LEU A 122 0.10 8.33 -8.26
CA LEU A 122 1.35 8.64 -7.54
C LEU A 122 2.50 7.71 -7.94
N VAL A 123 2.22 6.47 -8.38
CA VAL A 123 3.21 5.60 -9.02
C VAL A 123 3.50 6.10 -10.44
N SER A 124 2.48 6.46 -11.22
CA SER A 124 2.69 7.05 -12.56
C SER A 124 3.49 8.35 -12.50
N LYS A 125 3.43 9.11 -11.40
CA LYS A 125 4.31 10.26 -11.16
C LYS A 125 5.77 9.81 -11.10
N VAL A 126 6.11 8.79 -10.31
CA VAL A 126 7.48 8.24 -10.23
C VAL A 126 7.96 7.75 -11.58
N HIS A 127 7.12 7.04 -12.35
CA HIS A 127 7.45 6.61 -13.72
C HIS A 127 7.87 7.80 -14.61
N ARG A 128 7.10 8.89 -14.59
CA ARG A 128 7.40 10.10 -15.38
C ARG A 128 8.64 10.84 -14.88
N GLU A 129 8.90 10.85 -13.57
CA GLU A 129 10.13 11.44 -13.03
C GLU A 129 11.37 10.64 -13.47
N ALA A 130 11.28 9.30 -13.51
CA ALA A 130 12.34 8.45 -14.04
C ALA A 130 12.63 8.77 -15.52
N GLU A 131 11.59 8.84 -16.36
CA GLU A 131 11.72 9.24 -17.77
C GLU A 131 12.31 10.63 -17.95
N ARG A 132 11.87 11.59 -17.13
CA ARG A 132 12.36 12.97 -17.17
C ARG A 132 13.86 13.02 -16.85
N HIS A 133 14.32 12.33 -15.81
CA HIS A 133 15.73 12.29 -15.45
C HIS A 133 16.59 11.53 -16.47
N PHE A 134 16.04 10.48 -17.07
CA PHE A 134 16.72 9.76 -18.15
C PHE A 134 16.88 10.61 -19.42
N ALA A 135 15.99 11.58 -19.65
CA ALA A 135 16.07 12.55 -20.75
C ALA A 135 16.31 11.90 -22.13
N GLY A 136 15.68 10.73 -22.37
CA GLY A 136 15.79 10.00 -23.63
C GLY A 136 17.19 9.47 -23.96
N GLY A 137 18.10 9.41 -22.98
CA GLY A 137 19.48 9.00 -23.19
C GLY A 137 20.39 10.09 -23.79
N GLY A 138 19.91 11.33 -23.79
CA GLY A 138 20.59 12.47 -24.42
C GLY A 138 21.71 13.08 -23.56
N PRO A 139 22.27 14.23 -23.99
CA PRO A 139 23.35 14.91 -23.26
C PRO A 139 23.00 15.33 -21.83
N ASP A 140 21.71 15.42 -21.49
CA ASP A 140 21.23 15.78 -20.15
C ASP A 140 20.79 14.55 -19.33
N GLN A 141 21.05 13.33 -19.81
CA GLN A 141 20.67 12.11 -19.12
C GLN A 141 21.31 12.02 -17.73
N ARG A 142 20.54 11.49 -16.79
CA ARG A 142 21.02 11.08 -15.48
C ARG A 142 20.82 9.58 -15.33
N HIS A 143 21.77 8.91 -14.70
CA HIS A 143 21.59 7.56 -14.21
C HIS A 143 20.75 7.60 -12.93
N ILE A 144 19.76 6.71 -12.82
CA ILE A 144 18.80 6.74 -11.72
C ILE A 144 19.20 5.72 -10.65
N LEU A 145 19.29 6.17 -9.40
CA LEU A 145 19.37 5.32 -8.22
C LEU A 145 17.96 5.17 -7.65
N MET A 146 17.33 4.02 -7.89
CA MET A 146 16.00 3.74 -7.36
C MET A 146 16.12 3.15 -5.96
N ILE A 147 15.56 3.80 -4.96
CA ILE A 147 15.45 3.25 -3.59
C ILE A 147 14.16 2.42 -3.54
N GLY A 148 14.27 1.13 -3.23
CA GLY A 148 13.11 0.23 -3.22
C GLY A 148 13.49 -1.22 -2.97
N HIS A 149 12.49 -2.08 -2.77
CA HIS A 149 12.74 -3.50 -2.51
C HIS A 149 12.78 -4.33 -3.81
N ALA A 150 13.85 -5.10 -3.99
CA ALA A 150 14.00 -6.02 -5.11
C ALA A 150 12.80 -6.97 -5.24
N GLY A 151 12.37 -7.20 -6.48
CA GLY A 151 11.24 -8.07 -6.79
C GLY A 151 9.85 -7.48 -6.51
N HIS A 152 9.75 -6.31 -5.87
CA HIS A 152 8.44 -5.68 -5.67
C HIS A 152 7.83 -5.23 -7.02
N PRO A 153 6.55 -5.50 -7.31
CA PRO A 153 5.94 -5.16 -8.61
C PRO A 153 6.09 -3.68 -9.01
N GLU A 154 5.97 -2.76 -8.06
CA GLU A 154 6.18 -1.32 -8.28
C GLU A 154 7.63 -0.98 -8.71
N VAL A 155 8.61 -1.67 -8.13
CA VAL A 155 10.03 -1.50 -8.48
C VAL A 155 10.27 -2.03 -9.89
N VAL A 156 9.78 -3.23 -10.20
CA VAL A 156 9.85 -3.81 -11.55
C VAL A 156 9.18 -2.89 -12.57
N GLY A 157 7.98 -2.38 -12.26
CA GLY A 157 7.23 -1.46 -13.10
C GLY A 157 7.99 -0.16 -13.37
N THR A 158 8.56 0.44 -12.33
CA THR A 158 9.31 1.71 -12.42
C THR A 158 10.62 1.55 -13.18
N MET A 159 11.41 0.52 -12.87
CA MET A 159 12.66 0.24 -13.59
C MET A 159 12.38 -0.08 -15.06
N GLY A 160 11.29 -0.80 -15.33
CA GLY A 160 10.83 -1.15 -16.67
C GLY A 160 10.27 0.01 -17.50
N GLN A 161 10.29 1.25 -16.99
CA GLN A 161 10.00 2.44 -17.80
C GLN A 161 11.18 2.87 -18.68
N LEU A 162 12.39 2.43 -18.34
CA LEU A 162 13.64 2.86 -18.95
C LEU A 162 14.39 1.66 -19.56
N PRO A 163 15.32 1.91 -20.50
CA PRO A 163 16.20 0.86 -21.02
C PRO A 163 17.01 0.19 -19.91
N GLN A 164 17.38 -1.07 -20.13
CA GLN A 164 18.24 -1.82 -19.22
C GLN A 164 19.55 -1.06 -18.96
N GLY A 165 19.92 -0.95 -17.69
CA GLY A 165 21.13 -0.24 -17.25
C GLY A 165 20.94 1.24 -16.96
N ALA A 166 19.78 1.84 -17.25
CA ALA A 166 19.48 3.24 -16.89
C ALA A 166 19.17 3.44 -15.39
N VAL A 167 18.83 2.36 -14.68
CA VAL A 167 18.44 2.38 -13.27
C VAL A 167 19.26 1.36 -12.49
N THR A 168 19.80 1.76 -11.34
CA THR A 168 20.37 0.87 -10.32
C THR A 168 19.46 0.87 -9.10
N LEU A 169 19.06 -0.32 -8.66
CA LEU A 169 18.28 -0.49 -7.43
C LEU A 169 19.19 -0.38 -6.20
N ILE A 170 18.67 0.27 -5.16
CA ILE A 170 19.26 0.40 -3.82
C ILE A 170 18.22 -0.10 -2.82
N ASN A 171 18.47 -1.25 -2.21
CA ASN A 171 17.57 -1.90 -1.26
C ASN A 171 17.69 -1.33 0.15
N ASP A 172 18.90 -0.93 0.55
CA ASP A 172 19.20 -0.52 1.92
C ASP A 172 20.36 0.49 2.00
N ALA A 173 20.70 0.87 3.24
CA ALA A 173 21.77 1.80 3.54
C ALA A 173 23.17 1.24 3.22
N GLU A 174 23.40 -0.08 3.25
CA GLU A 174 24.69 -0.67 2.89
C GLU A 174 24.95 -0.61 1.38
N GLU A 175 23.93 -0.90 0.58
CA GLU A 175 23.96 -0.71 -0.87
C GLU A 175 24.15 0.78 -1.22
N ALA A 176 23.47 1.68 -0.50
CA ALA A 176 23.65 3.13 -0.68
C ALA A 176 25.10 3.58 -0.38
N ARG A 177 25.77 2.96 0.59
CA ARG A 177 27.18 3.24 0.93
C ARG A 177 28.16 2.66 -0.08
N SER A 178 27.80 1.58 -0.76
CA SER A 178 28.72 0.81 -1.61
C SER A 178 28.49 0.99 -3.12
N VAL A 179 27.35 1.51 -3.57
CA VAL A 179 27.03 1.69 -5.00
C VAL A 179 28.10 2.52 -5.72
N GLN A 180 28.49 2.10 -6.93
CA GLN A 180 29.50 2.77 -7.77
C GLN A 180 28.89 3.09 -9.15
N PRO A 181 28.21 4.24 -9.29
CA PRO A 181 27.70 4.68 -10.58
C PRO A 181 28.85 5.05 -11.53
N ALA A 182 28.65 4.84 -12.83
CA ALA A 182 29.68 5.12 -13.85
C ALA A 182 30.04 6.61 -13.93
N ASP A 183 29.06 7.50 -13.79
CA ASP A 183 29.25 8.95 -13.72
C ASP A 183 28.57 9.52 -12.45
N PRO A 184 29.34 9.74 -11.37
CA PRO A 184 28.83 10.29 -10.12
C PRO A 184 28.27 11.72 -10.20
N SER A 185 28.58 12.49 -11.26
CA SER A 185 28.09 13.86 -11.46
C SER A 185 26.71 13.92 -12.14
N ARG A 186 26.26 12.79 -12.70
CA ARG A 186 25.03 12.70 -13.48
C ARG A 186 24.05 11.71 -12.89
N LEU A 187 23.63 11.96 -11.66
CA LEU A 187 22.74 11.08 -10.92
C LEU A 187 21.40 11.74 -10.59
N ALA A 188 20.36 10.92 -10.57
CA ALA A 188 19.11 11.23 -9.91
C ALA A 188 18.72 10.08 -8.98
N PHE A 189 17.92 10.33 -7.96
CA PHE A 189 17.27 9.27 -7.20
C PHE A 189 15.75 9.39 -7.24
N ILE A 190 15.08 8.25 -7.18
CA ILE A 190 13.63 8.12 -7.03
C ILE A 190 13.36 7.04 -5.98
N THR A 191 12.16 7.02 -5.41
CA THR A 191 11.82 6.01 -4.39
C THR A 191 10.55 5.25 -4.73
N GLN A 192 10.46 4.01 -4.26
CA GLN A 192 9.20 3.30 -4.12
C GLN A 192 8.28 4.07 -3.15
N THR A 193 6.98 4.10 -3.46
CA THR A 193 5.96 4.94 -2.78
C THR A 193 5.58 4.44 -1.37
N THR A 194 5.95 3.21 -1.04
CA THR A 194 5.50 2.44 0.14
C THR A 194 6.60 2.15 1.16
N LEU A 195 7.75 2.84 1.08
CA LEU A 195 8.89 2.64 1.97
C LEU A 195 8.69 3.25 3.37
N SER A 196 9.53 2.82 4.31
CA SER A 196 9.70 3.49 5.60
C SER A 196 10.25 4.90 5.37
N VAL A 197 9.59 5.91 5.92
CA VAL A 197 10.02 7.32 5.76
C VAL A 197 11.39 7.53 6.38
N ASP A 198 11.64 6.95 7.56
CA ASP A 198 12.89 7.14 8.30
C ASP A 198 14.06 6.41 7.62
N ASP A 199 13.87 5.16 7.19
CA ASP A 199 14.93 4.39 6.51
C ASP A 199 15.30 5.00 5.16
N THR A 200 14.29 5.53 4.45
CA THR A 200 14.52 6.20 3.17
C THR A 200 15.26 7.51 3.39
N ALA A 201 14.98 8.26 4.47
CA ALA A 201 15.72 9.46 4.80
C ALA A 201 17.21 9.15 5.06
N GLU A 202 17.51 8.08 5.80
CA GLU A 202 18.90 7.62 6.00
C GLU A 202 19.61 7.32 4.66
N ILE A 203 18.96 6.56 3.79
CA ILE A 203 19.51 6.21 2.46
C ILE A 203 19.76 7.47 1.63
N VAL A 204 18.80 8.40 1.60
CA VAL A 204 18.91 9.66 0.86
C VAL A 204 20.08 10.51 1.39
N ASP A 205 20.26 10.58 2.71
CA ASP A 205 21.36 11.33 3.33
C ASP A 205 22.73 10.72 2.98
N ILE A 206 22.82 9.38 2.95
CA ILE A 206 24.01 8.67 2.49
C ILE A 206 24.29 9.01 1.02
N LEU A 207 23.29 8.91 0.14
CA LEU A 207 23.45 9.18 -1.28
C LEU A 207 23.86 10.63 -1.55
N ARG A 208 23.26 11.61 -0.87
CA ARG A 208 23.62 13.03 -0.99
C ARG A 208 25.02 13.33 -0.48
N SER A 209 25.44 12.66 0.60
CA SER A 209 26.79 12.81 1.13
C SER A 209 27.85 12.27 0.16
N ARG A 210 27.54 11.15 -0.52
CA ARG A 210 28.45 10.52 -1.50
C ARG A 210 28.43 11.21 -2.85
N PHE A 211 27.27 11.73 -3.26
CA PHE A 211 27.01 12.31 -4.58
C PHE A 211 26.35 13.68 -4.42
N PRO A 212 27.11 14.76 -4.15
CA PRO A 212 26.53 16.08 -3.86
C PRO A 212 25.69 16.69 -4.99
N GLU A 213 25.91 16.25 -6.23
CA GLU A 213 25.16 16.70 -7.42
C GLU A 213 23.92 15.84 -7.72
N ILE A 214 23.62 14.81 -6.90
CA ILE A 214 22.47 13.94 -7.14
C ILE A 214 21.16 14.72 -7.05
N GLU A 215 20.34 14.62 -8.09
CA GLU A 215 19.02 15.25 -8.10
C GLU A 215 17.97 14.33 -7.46
N GLY A 216 17.15 14.90 -6.58
CA GLY A 216 15.96 14.22 -6.07
C GLY A 216 14.71 14.58 -6.88
N PRO A 217 13.57 13.92 -6.58
CA PRO A 217 12.31 14.26 -7.20
C PRO A 217 11.85 15.65 -6.73
N ARG A 218 11.10 16.37 -7.60
CA ARG A 218 10.58 17.73 -7.27
C ARG A 218 9.64 17.75 -6.06
N ARG A 219 9.01 16.62 -5.78
CA ARG A 219 8.18 16.34 -4.60
C ARG A 219 8.51 14.93 -4.15
N GLU A 220 8.35 14.63 -2.88
CA GLU A 220 8.56 13.28 -2.33
C GLU A 220 7.80 12.21 -3.13
N ASP A 221 8.44 11.06 -3.30
CA ASP A 221 7.89 9.89 -4.00
C ASP A 221 7.17 8.94 -3.04
N ILE A 222 7.61 8.86 -1.77
CA ILE A 222 6.79 8.24 -0.72
C ILE A 222 5.46 8.97 -0.66
N CYS A 223 4.38 8.21 -0.84
CA CYS A 223 3.07 8.82 -1.02
C CYS A 223 2.47 9.29 0.32
N TYR A 224 1.55 10.25 0.24
CA TYR A 224 0.87 10.80 1.41
C TYR A 224 0.27 9.71 2.31
N ALA A 225 -0.29 8.66 1.71
CA ALA A 225 -0.97 7.60 2.43
C ALA A 225 0.00 6.78 3.29
N THR A 226 1.20 6.51 2.76
CA THR A 226 2.29 5.83 3.47
C THR A 226 2.77 6.69 4.63
N THR A 227 3.10 7.96 4.37
CA THR A 227 3.58 8.90 5.39
C THR A 227 2.57 9.06 6.52
N ASN A 228 1.32 9.36 6.20
CA ASN A 228 0.29 9.62 7.22
C ASN A 228 -0.03 8.37 8.06
N ARG A 229 -0.03 7.17 7.47
CA ARG A 229 -0.25 5.92 8.23
C ARG A 229 0.91 5.61 9.16
N GLN A 230 2.15 5.86 8.72
CA GLN A 230 3.32 5.74 9.60
C GLN A 230 3.24 6.74 10.75
N GLU A 231 2.91 8.01 10.48
CA GLU A 231 2.67 9.03 11.52
C GLU A 231 1.58 8.59 12.51
N ALA A 232 0.48 8.02 12.02
CA ALA A 232 -0.62 7.54 12.86
C ALA A 232 -0.19 6.37 13.77
N VAL A 233 0.62 5.44 13.25
CA VAL A 233 1.20 4.35 14.05
C VAL A 233 2.19 4.89 15.09
N LYS A 234 3.09 5.81 14.69
CA LYS A 234 4.03 6.48 15.61
C LYS A 234 3.30 7.15 16.78
N ALA A 235 2.12 7.70 16.52
CA ALA A 235 1.33 8.38 17.54
C ALA A 235 0.74 7.45 18.60
N ILE A 236 0.49 6.16 18.30
CA ILE A 236 -0.11 5.21 19.26
C ILE A 236 0.90 4.22 19.85
N ALA A 237 2.01 3.97 19.14
CA ALA A 237 2.99 2.95 19.51
C ALA A 237 3.58 3.11 20.92
N PRO A 238 4.02 4.31 21.39
CA PRO A 238 4.61 4.46 22.73
C PRO A 238 3.69 4.08 23.89
N GLU A 239 2.37 4.08 23.66
CA GLU A 239 1.37 3.79 24.67
C GLU A 239 0.79 2.37 24.55
N SER A 240 1.23 1.60 23.56
CA SER A 240 0.67 0.29 23.24
C SER A 240 1.56 -0.85 23.74
N ASP A 241 0.98 -1.79 24.48
CA ASP A 241 1.64 -3.06 24.83
C ASP A 241 1.78 -3.96 23.60
N LEU A 242 0.81 -3.88 22.70
CA LEU A 242 0.80 -4.57 21.42
C LEU A 242 0.21 -3.64 20.38
N VAL A 243 0.83 -3.55 19.20
CA VAL A 243 0.21 -2.97 18.01
C VAL A 243 -0.12 -4.09 17.02
N ILE A 244 -1.38 -4.22 16.64
CA ILE A 244 -1.80 -5.08 15.52
C ILE A 244 -1.96 -4.20 14.28
N VAL A 245 -1.22 -4.54 13.22
CA VAL A 245 -1.41 -3.99 11.89
C VAL A 245 -2.18 -5.01 11.06
N ILE A 246 -3.35 -4.61 10.56
CA ILE A 246 -4.13 -5.45 9.65
C ILE A 246 -3.57 -5.31 8.24
N GLY A 247 -3.16 -6.42 7.63
CA GLY A 247 -2.63 -6.43 6.26
C GLY A 247 -1.93 -7.73 5.87
N SER A 248 -1.81 -7.95 4.56
CA SER A 248 -1.18 -9.16 4.03
C SER A 248 0.36 -9.11 4.10
N PRO A 249 1.06 -10.26 4.22
CA PRO A 249 2.52 -10.31 4.35
C PRO A 249 3.28 -9.76 3.13
N ASN A 250 2.69 -9.84 1.94
CA ASN A 250 3.21 -9.29 0.68
C ASN A 250 2.98 -7.77 0.52
N SER A 251 2.27 -7.11 1.44
CA SER A 251 2.07 -5.66 1.41
C SER A 251 3.26 -4.92 2.02
N SER A 252 4.09 -4.29 1.18
CA SER A 252 5.24 -3.48 1.61
C SER A 252 4.86 -2.45 2.67
N ASN A 253 3.81 -1.66 2.41
CA ASN A 253 3.33 -0.63 3.35
C ASN A 253 2.87 -1.25 4.68
N SER A 254 2.14 -2.38 4.67
CA SER A 254 1.69 -3.00 5.93
C SER A 254 2.86 -3.50 6.78
N GLN A 255 3.88 -4.07 6.13
CA GLN A 255 5.12 -4.46 6.82
C GLN A 255 5.85 -3.25 7.41
N ARG A 256 5.94 -2.13 6.65
CA ARG A 256 6.53 -0.89 7.17
C ARG A 256 5.80 -0.40 8.42
N LEU A 257 4.46 -0.46 8.47
CA LEU A 257 3.70 -0.07 9.66
C LEU A 257 4.02 -0.94 10.88
N ARG A 258 4.17 -2.26 10.72
CA ARG A 258 4.56 -3.16 11.80
C ARG A 258 5.94 -2.78 12.36
N GLU A 259 6.90 -2.58 11.47
CA GLU A 259 8.28 -2.23 11.85
C GLU A 259 8.38 -0.83 12.47
N VAL A 260 7.62 0.14 11.93
CA VAL A 260 7.52 1.49 12.50
C VAL A 260 6.92 1.44 13.91
N ALA A 261 5.93 0.59 14.17
CA ALA A 261 5.37 0.44 15.52
C ALA A 261 6.44 -0.02 16.53
N GLU A 262 7.22 -1.06 16.18
CA GLU A 262 8.30 -1.59 17.04
C GLU A 262 9.36 -0.52 17.31
N ARG A 263 9.82 0.17 16.27
CA ARG A 263 10.85 1.22 16.39
C ARG A 263 10.35 2.47 17.14
N SER A 264 9.04 2.69 17.17
CA SER A 264 8.42 3.87 17.80
C SER A 264 7.92 3.61 19.21
N GLY A 265 8.29 2.48 19.82
CA GLY A 265 8.09 2.24 21.25
C GLY A 265 6.95 1.29 21.61
N ALA A 266 6.28 0.65 20.64
CA ALA A 266 5.38 -0.45 20.97
C ALA A 266 6.20 -1.61 21.55
N ARG A 267 5.72 -2.24 22.63
CA ARG A 267 6.47 -3.38 23.23
C ARG A 267 6.54 -4.56 22.27
N ARG A 268 5.48 -4.77 21.49
CA ARG A 268 5.35 -5.80 20.44
C ARG A 268 4.52 -5.23 19.28
N ALA A 269 4.79 -5.66 18.05
CA ALA A 269 3.89 -5.42 16.93
C ALA A 269 3.71 -6.68 16.07
N LEU A 270 2.48 -6.90 15.60
CA LEU A 270 2.10 -8.05 14.79
C LEU A 270 1.45 -7.59 13.50
N LEU A 271 1.73 -8.30 12.42
CA LEU A 271 0.98 -8.19 11.17
C LEU A 271 -0.03 -9.34 11.12
N VAL A 272 -1.31 -9.00 10.98
CA VAL A 272 -2.40 -9.97 10.96
C VAL A 272 -3.23 -9.77 9.68
N PRO A 273 -3.32 -10.75 8.77
CA PRO A 273 -4.05 -10.57 7.52
C PRO A 273 -5.57 -10.44 7.71
N LYS A 274 -6.17 -11.28 8.55
CA LYS A 274 -7.59 -11.27 8.92
C LYS A 274 -7.78 -11.83 10.34
N LEU A 275 -8.96 -11.63 10.92
CA LEU A 275 -9.29 -12.07 12.28
C LEU A 275 -9.01 -13.56 12.51
N ALA A 276 -9.31 -14.42 11.52
CA ALA A 276 -9.08 -15.86 11.62
C ALA A 276 -7.61 -16.25 11.81
N ASP A 277 -6.67 -15.37 11.49
CA ASP A 277 -5.23 -15.59 11.67
C ASP A 277 -4.71 -15.08 13.03
N LEU A 278 -5.57 -14.46 13.85
CA LEU A 278 -5.19 -13.97 15.17
C LEU A 278 -5.13 -15.13 16.18
N ASP A 279 -3.93 -15.40 16.68
CA ASP A 279 -3.76 -16.19 17.89
C ASP A 279 -4.13 -15.34 19.12
N TRP A 280 -5.28 -15.62 19.73
CA TRP A 280 -5.80 -14.89 20.89
C TRP A 280 -4.86 -14.88 22.11
N SER A 281 -3.97 -15.87 22.23
CA SER A 281 -2.99 -15.90 23.34
C SER A 281 -2.03 -14.71 23.30
N VAL A 282 -1.83 -14.06 22.14
CA VAL A 282 -0.97 -12.88 22.02
C VAL A 282 -1.49 -11.67 22.80
N LEU A 283 -2.79 -11.66 23.15
CA LEU A 283 -3.46 -10.62 23.93
C LEU A 283 -3.37 -10.83 25.45
N GLU A 284 -2.79 -11.94 25.90
CA GLU A 284 -2.53 -12.17 27.32
C GLU A 284 -1.61 -11.08 27.88
N GLY A 285 -2.03 -10.46 28.99
CA GLY A 285 -1.29 -9.36 29.62
C GLY A 285 -1.30 -8.02 28.87
N VAL A 286 -1.98 -7.90 27.72
CA VAL A 286 -2.08 -6.65 26.95
C VAL A 286 -3.15 -5.74 27.57
N GLU A 287 -2.77 -4.63 28.20
CA GLU A 287 -3.71 -3.65 28.76
C GLU A 287 -4.13 -2.61 27.72
N THR A 288 -3.18 -2.16 26.90
CA THR A 288 -3.41 -1.22 25.80
C THR A 288 -3.05 -1.85 24.45
N LEU A 289 -4.04 -2.01 23.58
CA LEU A 289 -3.91 -2.53 22.23
C LEU A 289 -3.99 -1.39 21.22
N GLY A 290 -2.93 -1.19 20.43
CA GLY A 290 -2.97 -0.35 19.24
C GLY A 290 -3.46 -1.12 18.02
N ILE A 291 -4.33 -0.54 17.20
CA ILE A 291 -4.78 -1.13 15.94
C ILE A 291 -4.60 -0.13 14.81
N SER A 292 -3.98 -0.59 13.73
CA SER A 292 -3.88 0.12 12.46
C SER A 292 -4.12 -0.86 11.30
N ALA A 293 -4.16 -0.34 10.08
CA ALA A 293 -4.37 -1.14 8.89
C ALA A 293 -3.58 -0.56 7.71
N GLY A 294 -2.99 -1.44 6.92
CA GLY A 294 -2.26 -1.06 5.71
C GLY A 294 -3.16 -0.42 4.65
N ALA A 295 -2.53 0.26 3.68
CA ALA A 295 -3.24 0.97 2.62
C ALA A 295 -4.13 0.08 1.74
N SER A 296 -3.90 -1.24 1.73
CA SER A 296 -4.68 -2.23 0.99
C SER A 296 -5.70 -3.00 1.84
N ALA A 297 -5.80 -2.72 3.14
CA ALA A 297 -6.71 -3.43 4.03
C ALA A 297 -8.08 -2.70 4.11
N PRO A 298 -9.21 -3.39 3.83
CA PRO A 298 -10.54 -2.81 3.98
C PRO A 298 -10.84 -2.43 5.43
N GLU A 299 -11.57 -1.33 5.66
CA GLU A 299 -12.02 -0.92 7.01
C GLU A 299 -12.89 -2.00 7.66
N ALA A 300 -13.61 -2.80 6.86
CA ALA A 300 -14.39 -3.94 7.36
C ALA A 300 -13.56 -4.92 8.20
N LEU A 301 -12.29 -5.15 7.88
CA LEU A 301 -11.42 -6.04 8.67
C LEU A 301 -11.06 -5.43 10.03
N VAL A 302 -10.92 -4.10 10.11
CA VAL A 302 -10.72 -3.39 11.37
C VAL A 302 -11.97 -3.51 12.24
N GLN A 303 -13.14 -3.29 11.65
CA GLN A 303 -14.42 -3.38 12.36
C GLN A 303 -14.68 -4.81 12.85
N GLU A 304 -14.41 -5.82 12.03
CA GLU A 304 -14.49 -7.23 12.41
C GLU A 304 -13.60 -7.55 13.63
N MET A 305 -12.35 -7.06 13.63
CA MET A 305 -11.43 -7.20 14.75
C MET A 305 -11.96 -6.53 16.03
N VAL A 306 -12.48 -5.31 15.93
CA VAL A 306 -13.03 -4.57 17.07
C VAL A 306 -14.28 -5.26 17.63
N VAL A 307 -15.16 -5.76 16.76
CA VAL A 307 -16.34 -6.52 17.17
C VAL A 307 -15.92 -7.79 17.92
N ALA A 308 -15.00 -8.58 17.37
CA ALA A 308 -14.52 -9.80 18.02
C ALA A 308 -13.86 -9.50 19.37
N LEU A 309 -13.03 -8.45 19.47
CA LEU A 309 -12.43 -8.02 20.74
C LEU A 309 -13.50 -7.68 21.80
N SER A 310 -14.64 -7.12 21.40
CA SER A 310 -15.72 -6.76 22.33
C SER A 310 -16.47 -7.97 22.91
N GLU A 311 -16.37 -9.13 22.25
CA GLU A 311 -16.90 -10.39 22.78
C GLU A 311 -16.03 -10.93 23.94
N HIS A 312 -14.74 -10.56 23.97
CA HIS A 312 -13.77 -11.01 24.96
C HIS A 312 -13.46 -9.98 26.05
N PHE A 313 -13.59 -8.68 25.76
CA PHE A 313 -13.17 -7.59 26.65
C PHE A 313 -14.19 -6.46 26.73
N VAL A 314 -14.19 -5.73 27.85
CA VAL A 314 -14.84 -4.42 27.91
C VAL A 314 -13.92 -3.40 27.25
N LEU A 315 -14.27 -2.90 26.06
CA LEU A 315 -13.41 -2.01 25.28
C LEU A 315 -13.56 -0.53 25.69
N LYS A 316 -12.42 0.14 25.88
CA LYS A 316 -12.32 1.61 25.91
C LYS A 316 -11.60 2.06 24.64
N ILE A 317 -12.36 2.41 23.61
CA ILE A 317 -11.83 2.76 22.30
C ILE A 317 -11.54 4.26 22.22
N GLU A 318 -10.33 4.62 21.83
CA GLU A 318 -9.90 5.98 21.50
C GLU A 318 -9.34 5.98 20.07
N GLU A 319 -9.84 6.87 19.22
CA GLU A 319 -9.30 7.07 17.88
C GLU A 319 -8.33 8.26 17.85
N ARG A 320 -7.11 8.01 17.39
CA ARG A 320 -6.05 9.03 17.31
C ARG A 320 -5.80 9.43 15.86
N ILE A 321 -6.48 10.50 15.46
CA ILE A 321 -6.41 11.04 14.10
C ILE A 321 -5.30 12.09 14.02
N VAL A 322 -4.17 11.73 13.43
CA VAL A 322 -3.06 12.68 13.20
C VAL A 322 -3.27 13.54 11.96
N LYS A 323 -4.06 13.05 10.99
CA LYS A 323 -4.29 13.72 9.72
C LYS A 323 -5.62 13.32 9.08
N LYS A 324 -6.23 14.26 8.36
CA LYS A 324 -7.42 14.00 7.52
C LYS A 324 -7.01 13.90 6.05
N GLU A 325 -7.47 12.85 5.37
CA GLU A 325 -7.18 12.59 3.96
C GLU A 325 -8.43 12.90 3.12
N ASN A 326 -8.33 13.84 2.17
CA ASN A 326 -9.43 14.23 1.27
C ASN A 326 -9.07 14.02 -0.21
N VAL A 327 -8.18 13.07 -0.50
CA VAL A 327 -7.68 12.79 -1.85
C VAL A 327 -8.61 11.79 -2.53
N ASN A 328 -8.97 12.06 -3.78
CA ASN A 328 -9.74 11.14 -4.63
C ASN A 328 -9.14 11.14 -6.04
N PHE A 329 -9.00 9.95 -6.63
CA PHE A 329 -8.51 9.79 -7.99
C PHE A 329 -9.61 9.31 -8.93
N ARG A 330 -9.74 9.97 -10.08
CA ARG A 330 -10.73 9.62 -11.09
C ARG A 330 -10.40 8.29 -11.76
N LEU A 331 -11.45 7.58 -12.20
CA LEU A 331 -11.29 6.38 -13.03
C LEU A 331 -10.60 6.71 -14.38
N PRO A 332 -9.95 5.73 -15.03
CA PRO A 332 -9.40 5.88 -16.38
C PRO A 332 -10.45 6.38 -17.38
N GLY A 333 -10.01 7.11 -18.41
CA GLY A 333 -10.88 7.70 -19.44
C GLY A 333 -11.97 6.77 -20.00
N PRO A 334 -11.64 5.51 -20.39
CA PRO A 334 -12.63 4.55 -20.88
C PRO A 334 -13.77 4.28 -19.90
N LEU A 335 -13.53 4.41 -18.58
CA LEU A 335 -14.50 4.17 -17.51
C LEU A 335 -15.04 5.46 -16.87
N ALA A 336 -14.58 6.63 -17.29
CA ALA A 336 -14.95 7.92 -16.67
C ALA A 336 -16.40 8.36 -16.98
N THR A 337 -17.15 7.58 -17.73
CA THR A 337 -18.53 7.87 -18.15
C THR A 337 -19.52 7.01 -17.38
N GLU A 338 -19.95 7.52 -16.22
CA GLU A 338 -21.29 7.35 -15.65
C GLU A 338 -21.50 8.44 -14.57
N ALA A 339 -21.71 9.66 -15.04
CA ALA A 339 -22.41 10.70 -14.29
C ALA A 339 -23.64 11.06 -15.13
N GLY A 340 -24.64 10.17 -15.08
CA GLY A 340 -25.99 10.41 -15.57
C GLY A 340 -26.92 10.43 -14.38
#